data_AF-A0A2P5EME0-F1
#
_entry.id   AF-A0A2P5EME0-F1
#
_cell.length_a   1.000
_cell.length_b   1.000
_cell.length_c   1.000
_cell.angle_alpha   90.00
_cell.angle_beta   90.00
_cell.angle_gamma   90.00
#
_symmetry.space_group_name_H-M   'P 1'
#
loop_
_entity.id
_entity.type
_entity.pdbx_description
1 polymer ?
#
loop_
_entity_poly.entity_id
_entity_poly.type
_entity_poly.pdbx_seq_one_letter_code
_entity_poly.pdbx_strand_id
1 'polypeptide(L)'
;MEELISTLGVSLGSKRYKVVFDDVWHGDFWEVMLHALPHADKGSKVIVITRNDIIDASCRESPNDFVYELEPLSEVMSWDLFRRKASQHGSEFCCTPELEQLSFEFIRICEGFALAIVAMDGLLSTKVNLSKWMNLSDCLRMLMKS
;
A
#
# COMPACT_ATOMS: atom_id res chain seq x y z
N MET A 1 -5.88 -28.60 -4.68
CA MET A 1 -5.98 -27.72 -3.50
C MET A 1 -5.70 -28.50 -2.22
N GLU A 2 -6.37 -29.64 -2.01
CA GLU A 2 -6.15 -30.52 -0.84
C GLU A 2 -4.69 -30.98 -0.66
N GLU A 3 -3.99 -31.33 -1.74
CA GLU A 3 -2.56 -31.74 -1.68
C GLU A 3 -1.66 -30.61 -1.18
N LEU A 4 -1.93 -29.36 -1.58
CA LEU A 4 -1.19 -28.17 -1.13
C LEU A 4 -1.45 -27.88 0.36
N ILE A 5 -2.72 -27.97 0.78
CA ILE A 5 -3.13 -27.82 2.18
C ILE A 5 -2.42 -28.86 3.06
N SER A 6 -2.46 -30.13 2.65
CA SER A 6 -1.81 -31.23 3.35
C SER A 6 -0.29 -31.03 3.43
N THR A 7 0.34 -30.65 2.31
CA THR A 7 1.78 -30.41 2.25
C THR A 7 2.21 -29.27 3.17
N LEU A 8 1.44 -28.18 3.22
CA LEU A 8 1.68 -27.05 4.12
C LEU A 8 1.54 -27.47 5.58
N GLY A 9 0.48 -28.19 5.92
CA GLY A 9 0.25 -28.70 7.27
C GLY A 9 1.41 -29.57 7.78
N VAL A 10 1.87 -30.51 6.96
CA VAL A 10 3.02 -31.39 7.29
C VAL A 10 4.32 -30.58 7.41
N SER A 11 4.57 -29.66 6.46
CA SER A 11 5.82 -28.88 6.44
C SER A 11 5.95 -27.91 7.61
N LEU A 12 4.82 -27.36 8.08
CA LEU A 12 4.76 -26.34 9.13
C LEU A 12 4.48 -26.91 10.53
N GLY A 13 3.95 -28.13 10.66
CA GLY A 13 3.41 -28.68 11.90
C GLY A 13 4.33 -28.65 13.13
N SER A 14 5.64 -28.75 12.93
CA SER A 14 6.63 -28.70 14.03
C SER A 14 7.37 -27.37 14.14
N LYS A 15 7.18 -26.45 13.19
CA LYS A 15 7.99 -25.24 13.01
C LYS A 15 7.24 -23.99 13.49
N ARG A 16 8.00 -23.01 13.97
CA ARG A 16 7.52 -21.63 14.08
C ARG A 16 7.56 -21.01 12.69
N TYR A 17 6.47 -20.39 12.26
CA TYR A 17 6.39 -19.77 10.94
C TYR A 17 5.91 -18.32 11.00
N LYS A 18 6.25 -17.56 9.96
CA LYS A 18 5.69 -16.26 9.65
C LYS A 18 5.26 -16.28 8.20
N VAL A 19 3.97 -16.15 7.95
CA VAL A 19 3.40 -16.19 6.59
C VAL A 19 2.71 -14.86 6.34
N VAL A 20 2.93 -14.31 5.15
CA VAL A 20 2.26 -13.11 4.67
C VAL A 20 1.45 -13.48 3.45
N PHE A 21 0.15 -13.23 3.51
CA PHE A 21 -0.75 -13.34 2.37
C PHE A 21 -1.06 -11.94 1.90
N ASP A 22 -0.55 -11.60 0.72
CA ASP A 22 -0.74 -10.29 0.10
C ASP A 22 -1.91 -10.32 -0.88
N ASP A 23 -2.64 -9.21 -0.95
CA ASP A 23 -3.77 -8.98 -1.86
C ASP A 23 -4.82 -10.12 -1.87
N VAL A 24 -5.42 -10.40 -0.71
CA VAL A 24 -6.50 -11.40 -0.58
C VAL A 24 -7.86 -10.77 -0.86
N TRP A 25 -8.71 -11.46 -1.64
CA TRP A 25 -10.03 -10.94 -2.07
C TRP A 25 -11.23 -11.83 -1.71
N HIS A 26 -11.02 -13.13 -1.54
CA HIS A 26 -12.09 -14.10 -1.32
C HIS A 26 -12.42 -14.26 0.17
N GLY A 27 -13.71 -14.22 0.51
CA GLY A 27 -14.17 -14.28 1.91
C GLY A 27 -14.00 -15.65 2.59
N ASP A 28 -13.94 -16.73 1.81
CA ASP A 28 -13.69 -18.10 2.28
C ASP A 28 -12.19 -18.43 2.44
N PHE A 29 -11.30 -17.48 2.11
CA PHE A 29 -9.86 -17.68 2.16
C PHE A 29 -9.40 -18.18 3.54
N TRP A 30 -9.89 -17.55 4.61
CA TRP A 30 -9.44 -17.88 5.96
C TRP A 30 -9.89 -19.29 6.37
N GLU A 31 -11.11 -19.69 6.02
CA GLU A 31 -11.64 -21.04 6.30
C GLU A 31 -10.75 -22.12 5.68
N VAL A 32 -10.28 -21.91 4.44
CA VAL A 32 -9.34 -22.82 3.77
C VAL A 32 -7.98 -22.81 4.47
N MET A 33 -7.51 -21.66 4.93
CA MET A 33 -6.20 -21.54 5.60
C MET A 33 -6.19 -22.17 6.99
N LEU A 34 -7.30 -22.21 7.71
CA LEU A 34 -7.41 -22.93 8.99
C LEU A 34 -7.09 -24.42 8.84
N HIS A 35 -7.39 -25.01 7.68
CA HIS A 35 -7.05 -26.40 7.38
C HIS A 35 -5.58 -26.60 6.98
N ALA A 36 -4.92 -25.57 6.47
CA ALA A 36 -3.54 -25.64 5.98
C ALA A 36 -2.50 -25.25 7.04
N LEU A 37 -2.88 -24.36 7.97
CA LEU A 37 -1.99 -23.77 8.95
C LEU A 37 -2.16 -24.45 10.31
N PRO A 38 -1.18 -25.25 10.77
CA PRO A 38 -1.29 -25.97 12.04
C PRO A 38 -1.34 -24.99 13.22
N HIS A 39 -2.20 -25.27 14.21
CA HIS A 39 -2.41 -24.38 15.36
C HIS A 39 -1.11 -23.96 16.04
N ALA A 40 -1.02 -22.65 16.30
CA ALA A 40 0.20 -21.90 16.52
C ALA A 40 0.62 -21.81 18.00
N ASP A 41 0.82 -22.94 18.68
CA ASP A 41 1.29 -22.94 20.07
C ASP A 41 2.76 -22.51 20.25
N LYS A 42 3.46 -22.18 19.14
CA LYS A 42 4.90 -21.88 19.13
C LYS A 42 5.24 -20.43 18.80
N GLY A 43 4.27 -19.51 18.80
CA GLY A 43 4.48 -18.10 18.44
C GLY A 43 4.60 -17.86 16.92
N SER A 44 3.92 -18.68 16.13
CA SER A 44 3.77 -18.45 14.69
C SER A 44 2.88 -17.22 14.45
N LYS A 45 3.08 -16.53 13.32
CA LYS A 45 2.30 -15.35 12.94
C LYS A 45 1.82 -15.45 11.50
N VAL A 46 0.59 -15.02 11.26
CA VAL A 46 0.03 -14.84 9.93
C VAL A 46 -0.30 -13.37 9.77
N ILE A 47 0.06 -12.79 8.64
CA ILE A 47 -0.30 -11.42 8.27
C ILE A 47 -1.10 -11.54 6.97
N VAL A 48 -2.30 -10.99 6.96
CA VAL A 48 -3.13 -10.88 5.77
C VAL A 48 -3.22 -9.41 5.39
N ILE A 49 -2.89 -9.09 4.15
CA ILE A 49 -3.02 -7.76 3.57
C ILE A 49 -4.16 -7.84 2.55
N THR A 50 -5.20 -7.04 2.77
CA THR A 50 -6.44 -7.09 1.99
C THR A 50 -6.98 -5.67 1.77
N ARG A 51 -7.76 -5.50 0.70
CA ARG A 51 -8.60 -4.31 0.45
C ARG A 51 -10.09 -4.57 0.73
N ASN A 52 -10.43 -5.83 1.01
CA ASN A 52 -11.78 -6.29 1.27
C ASN A 52 -12.00 -6.37 2.78
N ASP A 53 -12.93 -5.54 3.27
CA ASP A 53 -13.33 -5.43 4.67
C ASP A 53 -14.04 -6.69 5.20
N ILE A 54 -14.67 -7.48 4.33
CA ILE A 54 -15.29 -8.76 4.70
C ILE A 54 -14.24 -9.76 5.22
N ILE A 55 -13.00 -9.67 4.72
CA ILE A 55 -11.92 -10.55 5.14
C ILE A 55 -11.47 -10.27 6.58
N ASP A 56 -11.56 -9.01 7.05
CA ASP A 56 -11.25 -8.64 8.44
C ASP A 56 -12.06 -9.51 9.41
N ALA A 57 -13.39 -9.52 9.25
CA ALA A 57 -14.28 -10.27 10.13
C ALA A 57 -13.99 -11.78 10.10
N SER A 58 -13.66 -12.32 8.92
CA SER A 58 -13.38 -13.76 8.77
C SER A 58 -12.10 -14.21 9.47
N CYS A 59 -11.09 -13.34 9.59
CA CYS A 59 -9.77 -13.72 10.09
C CYS A 59 -9.62 -13.64 11.63
N ARG A 60 -10.63 -13.11 12.35
CA ARG A 60 -10.56 -12.92 13.80
C ARG A 60 -10.98 -14.19 14.54
N GLU A 61 -10.01 -14.97 14.99
CA GLU A 61 -10.20 -16.20 15.77
C GLU A 61 -10.02 -15.98 17.28
N SER A 62 -9.22 -14.98 17.65
CA SER A 62 -8.80 -14.70 19.02
C SER A 62 -8.93 -13.22 19.37
N PRO A 63 -9.18 -12.87 20.65
CA PRO A 63 -9.07 -11.48 21.12
C PRO A 63 -7.67 -10.86 20.94
N ASN A 64 -6.65 -11.69 20.72
CA ASN A 64 -5.28 -11.25 20.46
C ASN A 64 -5.00 -10.93 18.99
N ASP A 65 -5.93 -11.25 18.09
CA ASP A 65 -5.79 -10.93 16.67
C ASP A 65 -5.99 -9.44 16.46
N PHE A 66 -5.15 -8.86 15.60
CA PHE A 66 -5.10 -7.42 15.40
C PHE A 66 -5.30 -7.06 13.94
N VAL A 67 -6.16 -6.07 13.72
CA VAL A 67 -6.43 -5.50 12.40
C VAL A 67 -5.83 -4.12 12.39
N TYR A 68 -4.92 -3.93 11.44
CA TYR A 68 -4.28 -2.65 11.21
C TYR A 68 -4.89 -2.00 9.98
N GLU A 69 -5.74 -1.01 10.19
CA GLU A 69 -6.26 -0.17 9.12
C GLU A 69 -5.14 0.74 8.60
N LEU A 70 -4.79 0.59 7.32
CA LEU A 70 -3.79 1.42 6.67
C LEU A 70 -4.41 2.77 6.32
N GLU A 71 -3.99 3.81 7.03
CA GLU A 71 -4.41 5.17 6.72
C GLU A 71 -3.54 5.84 5.64
N PRO A 72 -4.10 6.78 4.87
CA PRO A 72 -3.31 7.64 3.99
C PRO A 72 -2.21 8.39 4.74
N LEU A 73 -1.14 8.74 4.02
CA LEU A 73 -0.04 9.52 4.59
C LEU A 73 -0.52 10.93 4.97
N SER A 74 -0.06 11.42 6.12
CA SER A 74 -0.20 12.83 6.47
C SER A 74 0.43 13.73 5.39
N GLU A 75 0.02 15.00 5.31
CA GLU A 75 0.58 15.97 4.36
C GLU A 75 2.12 16.09 4.52
N VAL A 76 2.61 16.07 5.76
CA VAL A 76 4.06 16.10 6.06
C VAL A 76 4.78 14.86 5.55
N MET A 77 4.23 13.66 5.78
CA MET A 77 4.81 12.41 5.28
C MET A 77 4.72 12.32 3.76
N SER A 78 3.65 12.84 3.17
CA SER A 78 3.46 12.90 1.72
C SER A 78 4.48 13.82 1.06
N TRP A 79 4.73 14.99 1.66
CA TRP A 79 5.79 15.91 1.24
C TRP A 79 7.18 15.28 1.35
N ASP A 80 7.47 14.61 2.47
CA ASP A 80 8.74 13.91 2.64
C ASP A 80 8.94 12.78 1.60
N LEU A 81 7.90 11.98 1.34
CA LEU A 81 7.93 10.95 0.31
C LEU A 81 8.20 11.54 -1.08
N PHE A 82 7.47 12.59 -1.46
CA PHE A 82 7.64 13.25 -2.74
C PHE A 82 9.06 13.78 -2.91
N ARG A 83 9.58 14.54 -1.94
CA ARG A 83 10.95 15.09 -2.01
C ARG A 83 12.01 14.00 -2.17
N ARG A 84 11.87 12.89 -1.44
CA ARG A 84 12.81 11.76 -1.55
C ARG A 84 12.80 11.15 -2.94
N LYS A 85 11.61 11.03 -3.55
CA LYS A 85 11.44 10.47 -4.90
C LYS A 85 11.92 11.44 -5.98
N ALA A 86 11.57 12.71 -5.86
CA ALA A 86 12.03 13.79 -6.74
C ALA A 86 13.56 13.88 -6.76
N SER A 87 14.21 13.80 -5.60
CA SER A 87 15.67 13.84 -5.49
C SER A 87 16.34 12.64 -6.16
N GLN A 88 15.75 11.43 -6.08
CA GLN A 88 16.29 10.24 -6.75
C GLN A 88 16.31 10.38 -8.28
N HIS A 89 15.35 11.11 -8.84
CA HIS A 89 15.27 11.38 -10.28
C HIS A 89 16.11 12.59 -10.71
N GLY A 90 16.89 13.19 -9.80
CA GLY A 90 17.69 14.39 -10.09
C GLY A 90 16.82 15.60 -10.46
N SER A 91 15.57 15.61 -10.00
CA SER A 91 14.64 16.68 -10.36
C SER A 91 14.80 17.90 -9.45
N GLU A 92 14.68 19.08 -10.05
CA GLU A 92 14.80 20.37 -9.37
C GLU A 92 13.44 20.87 -8.81
N PHE A 93 12.48 19.97 -8.55
CA PHE A 93 11.10 20.34 -8.17
C PHE A 93 10.98 21.02 -6.80
N CYS A 94 12.06 21.01 -6.01
CA CYS A 94 12.16 21.73 -4.75
C CYS A 94 13.19 22.87 -4.80
N CYS A 95 13.64 23.28 -5.99
CA CYS A 95 14.72 24.25 -6.15
C CYS A 95 14.24 25.69 -6.33
N THR A 96 13.01 25.91 -6.80
CA THR A 96 12.40 27.25 -6.89
C THR A 96 11.08 27.32 -6.13
N PRO A 97 10.70 28.49 -5.57
CA PRO A 97 9.45 28.66 -4.83
C PRO A 97 8.19 28.29 -5.64
N GLU A 98 8.19 28.56 -6.95
CA GLU A 98 7.07 28.27 -7.83
C GLU A 98 6.87 26.77 -8.03
N LEU A 99 7.97 26.03 -8.21
CA LEU A 99 7.94 24.56 -8.35
C LEU A 99 7.59 23.87 -7.03
N GLU A 100 8.06 24.41 -5.91
CA GLU A 100 7.71 23.93 -4.58
C GLU A 100 6.21 24.09 -4.32
N GLN A 101 5.65 25.27 -4.58
CA GLN A 101 4.21 25.53 -4.43
C GLN A 101 3.37 24.59 -5.30
N LEU A 102 3.75 24.40 -6.56
CA LEU A 102 3.05 23.49 -7.46
C LEU A 102 3.13 22.03 -7.00
N SER A 103 4.28 21.61 -6.47
CA SER A 103 4.47 20.28 -5.88
C SER A 103 3.55 20.04 -4.69
N PHE A 104 3.38 21.04 -3.82
CA PHE A 104 2.41 20.97 -2.73
C PHE A 104 0.97 20.81 -3.23
N GLU A 105 0.57 21.54 -4.28
CA GLU A 105 -0.77 21.39 -4.87
C GLU A 105 -1.01 19.96 -5.37
N PHE A 106 -0.03 19.33 -6.00
CA PHE A 106 -0.12 17.94 -6.45
C PHE A 106 -0.21 16.93 -5.32
N ILE A 107 0.56 17.13 -4.27
CA ILE A 107 0.53 16.24 -3.10
C ILE A 107 -0.83 16.30 -2.41
N ARG A 108 -1.44 17.50 -2.35
CA ARG A 108 -2.80 17.65 -1.84
C ARG A 108 -3.83 16.94 -2.72
N ILE A 109 -3.65 16.94 -4.04
CA ILE A 109 -4.46 16.13 -4.95
C ILE A 109 -4.31 14.64 -4.64
N CYS A 110 -3.12 14.15 -4.30
CA CYS A 110 -2.88 12.73 -4.03
C CYS A 110 -3.51 12.21 -2.72
N GLU A 111 -4.06 13.08 -1.87
CA GLU A 111 -4.78 12.72 -0.63
C GLU A 111 -4.03 11.74 0.28
N GLY A 112 -2.69 11.78 0.28
CA GLY A 112 -1.87 10.89 1.10
C GLY A 112 -1.67 9.48 0.55
N PHE A 113 -2.24 9.13 -0.61
CA PHE A 113 -2.01 7.83 -1.23
C PHE A 113 -0.59 7.74 -1.79
N ALA A 114 0.25 6.93 -1.13
CA ALA A 114 1.67 6.77 -1.49
C ALA A 114 1.86 6.39 -2.97
N LEU A 115 1.00 5.54 -3.53
CA LEU A 115 1.07 5.14 -4.94
C LEU A 115 0.81 6.31 -5.88
N ALA A 116 -0.17 7.17 -5.57
CA ALA A 116 -0.46 8.36 -6.36
C ALA A 116 0.72 9.33 -6.32
N ILE A 117 1.31 9.57 -5.14
CA ILE A 117 2.49 10.45 -4.98
C ILE A 117 3.67 9.95 -5.81
N VAL A 118 3.96 8.64 -5.78
CA VAL A 118 5.06 8.04 -6.55
C VAL A 118 4.79 8.07 -8.05
N ALA A 119 3.55 7.80 -8.48
CA ALA A 119 3.18 7.88 -9.89
C ALA A 119 3.31 9.32 -10.42
N MET A 120 2.89 10.30 -9.61
CA MET A 120 3.05 11.71 -9.90
C MET A 120 4.52 12.09 -10.04
N ASP A 121 5.35 11.79 -9.06
CA ASP A 121 6.79 12.03 -9.15
C ASP A 121 7.41 11.42 -10.42
N GLY A 122 7.05 10.17 -10.74
CA GLY A 122 7.50 9.50 -11.96
C GLY A 122 7.07 10.23 -13.23
N LEU A 123 5.80 10.65 -13.34
CA LEU A 123 5.31 11.45 -14.46
C LEU A 123 6.06 12.77 -14.59
N LEU A 124 6.28 13.43 -13.45
CA LEU A 124 6.92 14.73 -13.36
C LEU A 124 8.39 14.67 -13.76
N SER A 125 9.12 13.62 -13.39
CA SER A 125 10.51 13.39 -13.81
C SER A 125 10.71 13.40 -15.34
N THR A 126 9.65 13.14 -16.12
CA THR A 126 9.71 13.12 -17.60
C THR A 126 9.37 14.46 -18.27
N LYS A 127 8.92 15.48 -17.53
CA LYS A 127 8.38 16.74 -18.09
C LYS A 127 9.30 17.93 -17.75
N VAL A 128 9.92 18.49 -18.79
CA VAL A 128 10.99 19.51 -18.65
C VAL A 128 10.48 20.98 -18.57
N ASN A 129 9.18 21.27 -18.76
CA ASN A 129 8.70 22.67 -18.87
C ASN A 129 7.39 22.95 -18.10
N LEU A 130 7.40 23.96 -17.23
CA LEU A 130 6.28 24.50 -16.43
C LEU A 130 4.92 24.56 -17.14
N SER A 131 4.87 24.90 -18.42
CA SER A 131 3.61 24.92 -19.18
C SER A 131 2.94 23.55 -19.29
N LYS A 132 3.73 22.49 -19.48
CA LYS A 132 3.23 21.10 -19.49
C LYS A 132 2.80 20.66 -18.09
N TRP A 133 3.34 21.29 -17.06
CA TRP A 133 3.01 21.02 -15.66
C TRP A 133 1.65 21.59 -15.27
N MET A 134 1.37 22.83 -15.63
CA MET A 134 0.06 23.45 -15.38
C MET A 134 -1.04 22.65 -16.08
N ASN A 135 -0.82 22.26 -17.34
CA ASN A 135 -1.76 21.41 -18.07
C ASN A 135 -1.99 20.04 -17.39
N LEU A 136 -0.94 19.41 -16.86
CA LEU A 136 -1.07 18.15 -16.13
C LEU A 136 -1.84 18.34 -14.82
N SER A 137 -1.58 19.41 -14.08
CA SER A 137 -2.32 19.79 -12.87
C SER A 137 -3.80 19.95 -13.14
N ASP A 138 -4.14 20.69 -14.20
CA ASP A 138 -5.53 20.90 -14.58
C ASP A 138 -6.21 19.60 -15.03
N CYS A 139 -5.52 18.76 -15.82
CA CYS A 139 -6.03 17.44 -16.19
C CYS A 139 -6.27 16.53 -14.98
N LEU A 140 -5.33 16.47 -14.03
CA LEU A 140 -5.46 15.62 -12.85
C LEU A 140 -6.57 16.12 -11.93
N ARG A 141 -6.70 17.44 -11.75
CA ARG A 141 -7.84 18.04 -11.04
C ARG A 141 -9.18 17.67 -11.67
N MET A 142 -9.25 17.49 -12.99
CA MET A 142 -10.47 17.04 -13.66
C MET A 142 -10.72 15.54 -13.46
N LEU A 143 -9.68 14.71 -13.55
CA LEU A 143 -9.80 13.25 -13.44
C LEU A 143 -10.11 12.78 -12.01
N MET A 144 -9.57 13.46 -11.01
CA MET A 144 -9.71 13.07 -9.59
C MET A 144 -11.00 13.62 -8.95
N LYS A 145 -11.82 14.37 -9.70
CA LYS A 145 -13.15 14.85 -9.27
C LYS A 145 -14.30 13.92 -9.72
N SER A 146 -13.98 12.83 -10.43
CA SER A 146 -14.89 11.79 -10.89
C SER A 146 -14.84 10.59 -9.95
#